data_AF-A0A383W5L5-F1
#
_entry.id   AF-A0A383W5L5-F1
#
_cell.length_a   1.000
_cell.length_b   1.000
_cell.length_c   1.000
_cell.angle_alpha   90.00
_cell.angle_beta   90.00
_cell.angle_gamma   90.00
#
_symmetry.space_group_name_H-M   'P 1'
#
loop_
_entity.id
_entity.type
_entity.pdbx_description
1 polymer ?
#
loop_
_entity_poly.entity_id
_entity_poly.type
_entity_poly.pdbx_seq_one_letter_code
_entity_poly.pdbx_strand_id
1 'polypeptide(L)'
;MMLSSKYIASGLASNEAVTRRRAAATAPGYICRPVRAARHPALHAKTASGTTLTEAVTKPADTRASSPAGPLDDNVRRQLDGTVALDRPRVVVLGSGWGSMSLVKALPRDIQEKYDVVVVSPRNYFLYTPLLPAVAVGTVEEGSICEPVRLLVKGKGEYYEASCQAINPDTKELTAAFPSHGSSSSPKTFQIKYDLLVVGVGSVNNTFGVKGVEQHCLMFKTIEDAHKLRGQLSDCFERAALPYVSQAERERLLSFLVVGGGPTGIEVAAELHDVIHEDLKGLYPSLMPDVKVRVVELTDHILHSYDRKIGEFVAKQFSRSGTELVLNSKVVKVEEGAIILAGPDGEEKRLPFGTCVWATGIAKSPLVQQLQELFPQQQLHSRCVFTDDHLRVKGSDGSIFACGDAATIHYPSALELTNELFDQADEDKDGRVSLRQLQELLQAAARQDSSLDEHLHYLQAHSNRFAAVVSGIVFGLTHPPGSSQPGGQLLQWQDKLTREEFRAVLDHVDRGLRALPATAQVAKQQGEYIADLLVSGRYSTLQQRLELPTNKGPFKYFHKGSLLYVGGDKAGADLPLVGPLVGYEAGLLWHSYETFAQISLRNQAMVALNWLRTKLFGRNISHI
;
A
#
# COMPACT_ATOMS: atom_id res chain seq x y z
N MET A 1 -30.80 -24.10 7.05
CA MET A 1 -31.32 -25.23 7.85
C MET A 1 -31.94 -24.63 9.12
N MET A 2 -33.27 -24.58 9.17
CA MET A 2 -34.05 -23.99 10.28
C MET A 2 -34.11 -24.97 11.45
N LEU A 3 -34.02 -24.48 12.70
CA LEU A 3 -34.67 -25.08 13.88
C LEU A 3 -34.98 -24.01 14.94
N SER A 4 -36.29 -23.75 15.06
CA SER A 4 -37.17 -23.32 16.18
C SER A 4 -36.63 -22.64 17.47
N SER A 5 -37.04 -21.37 17.63
CA SER A 5 -37.90 -20.76 18.67
C SER A 5 -38.07 -21.35 20.10
N LYS A 6 -37.92 -20.42 21.07
CA LYS A 6 -38.75 -20.11 22.27
C LYS A 6 -38.63 -20.97 23.54
N TYR A 7 -38.28 -20.32 24.66
CA TYR A 7 -39.02 -20.34 25.94
C TYR A 7 -38.62 -19.13 26.85
N ILE A 8 -39.63 -18.29 27.19
CA ILE A 8 -39.89 -17.47 28.43
C ILE A 8 -38.79 -16.49 28.93
N ALA A 9 -38.93 -15.16 29.00
CA ALA A 9 -39.95 -14.20 29.47
C ALA A 9 -39.99 -13.90 31.00
N SER A 10 -39.62 -12.65 31.32
CA SER A 10 -40.13 -11.73 32.37
C SER A 10 -39.57 -11.74 33.82
N GLY A 11 -39.37 -10.51 34.34
CA GLY A 11 -39.00 -10.16 35.72
C GLY A 11 -38.03 -8.95 35.78
N LEU A 12 -38.41 -7.75 35.31
CA LEU A 12 -38.96 -6.62 36.07
C LEU A 12 -38.14 -6.11 37.30
N ALA A 13 -37.80 -4.81 37.21
CA ALA A 13 -37.84 -3.79 38.26
C ALA A 13 -36.60 -3.55 39.18
N SER A 14 -35.91 -2.43 38.88
CA SER A 14 -35.59 -1.27 39.74
C SER A 14 -35.06 -1.44 41.17
N ASN A 15 -33.91 -0.80 41.45
CA ASN A 15 -33.68 0.17 42.53
C ASN A 15 -32.26 0.74 42.40
N GLU A 16 -32.08 2.02 42.09
CA GLU A 16 -31.96 3.17 43.01
C GLU A 16 -30.73 3.14 43.96
N ALA A 17 -29.87 4.11 43.68
CA ALA A 17 -29.01 4.92 44.56
C ALA A 17 -28.82 4.50 46.03
N VAL A 18 -27.56 4.33 46.42
CA VAL A 18 -27.09 4.61 47.79
C VAL A 18 -25.83 5.48 47.73
N THR A 19 -26.03 6.76 48.00
CA THR A 19 -25.03 7.71 48.49
C THR A 19 -24.64 7.35 49.93
N ARG A 20 -23.34 7.34 50.26
CA ARG A 20 -22.87 7.72 51.62
C ARG A 20 -21.44 8.27 51.60
N ARG A 21 -21.28 9.36 52.35
CA ARG A 21 -20.09 10.20 52.53
C ARG A 21 -19.17 9.68 53.65
N ARG A 22 -17.89 10.07 53.51
CA ARG A 22 -16.86 10.43 54.51
C ARG A 22 -16.39 9.39 55.54
N ALA A 23 -15.08 9.17 55.58
CA ALA A 23 -14.20 9.75 56.61
C ALA A 23 -12.71 9.62 56.23
N ALA A 24 -11.93 10.62 56.62
CA ALA A 24 -10.48 10.71 56.47
C ALA A 24 -9.76 9.75 57.42
N ALA A 25 -8.62 9.22 56.99
CA ALA A 25 -7.60 8.65 57.87
C ALA A 25 -6.21 8.95 57.31
N THR A 26 -5.41 9.57 58.16
CA THR A 26 -4.01 9.98 57.99
C THR A 26 -3.03 8.80 57.92
N ALA A 27 -1.88 9.07 57.30
CA ALA A 27 -0.77 8.18 56.95
C ALA A 27 -0.13 7.38 58.11
N PRO A 28 0.75 6.43 57.77
CA PRO A 28 2.17 6.62 58.11
C PRO A 28 3.12 6.46 56.93
N GLY A 29 4.17 7.28 56.93
CA GLY A 29 5.17 7.39 55.87
C GLY A 29 6.12 6.20 55.77
N TYR A 30 6.57 5.95 54.55
CA TYR A 30 7.67 5.04 54.26
C TYR A 30 8.89 5.82 53.81
N ILE A 31 9.99 5.55 54.50
CA ILE A 31 11.32 6.14 54.31
C ILE A 31 12.00 5.45 53.11
N CYS A 32 12.30 6.21 52.06
CA CYS A 32 13.17 5.79 50.97
C CYS A 32 14.65 5.82 51.41
N ARG A 33 15.36 4.71 51.24
CA ARG A 33 16.83 4.66 51.26
C ARG A 33 17.38 4.80 49.84
N PRO A 34 18.38 5.65 49.58
CA PRO A 34 18.98 5.79 48.26
C PRO A 34 20.07 4.72 48.02
N VAL A 35 20.06 4.12 46.82
CA VAL A 35 21.13 3.26 46.31
C VAL A 35 22.08 4.10 45.46
N ARG A 36 23.38 3.88 45.70
CA ARG A 36 24.54 4.64 45.19
C ARG A 36 24.66 4.65 43.66
N ALA A 37 24.91 5.85 43.12
CA ALA A 37 25.51 6.05 41.80
C ALA A 37 27.05 5.91 41.88
N ALA A 38 27.63 5.12 40.97
CA ALA A 38 29.08 5.05 40.76
C ALA A 38 29.48 5.93 39.56
N ARG A 39 30.55 6.71 39.75
CA ARG A 39 31.00 7.82 38.90
C ARG A 39 31.89 7.35 37.74
N HIS A 40 31.73 7.99 36.59
CA HIS A 40 32.76 8.13 35.54
C HIS A 40 33.95 8.96 36.06
N PRO A 41 35.20 8.67 35.65
CA PRO A 41 36.32 9.57 35.87
C PRO A 41 36.47 10.55 34.69
N ALA A 42 36.44 11.84 34.99
CA ALA A 42 36.99 12.90 34.16
C ALA A 42 38.45 13.14 34.57
N LEU A 43 39.35 13.33 33.61
CA LEU A 43 40.72 13.79 33.85
C LEU A 43 40.93 15.11 33.10
N HIS A 44 41.19 16.16 33.88
CA HIS A 44 41.57 17.50 33.45
C HIS A 44 43.05 17.57 33.07
N ALA A 45 43.32 18.43 32.08
CA ALA A 45 44.63 18.85 31.62
C ALA A 45 45.46 19.60 32.69
N LYS A 46 46.78 19.44 32.63
CA LYS A 46 47.78 20.41 33.14
C LYS A 46 48.98 20.48 32.20
N THR A 47 49.49 21.69 32.08
CA THR A 47 50.52 22.20 31.16
C THR A 47 51.96 22.13 31.70
N ALA A 48 52.91 22.11 30.75
CA ALA A 48 54.23 22.77 30.72
C ALA A 48 55.53 22.03 31.16
N SER A 49 56.42 21.94 30.16
CA SER A 49 57.89 22.23 30.11
C SER A 49 58.91 21.39 30.89
N GLY A 50 59.96 20.93 30.17
CA GLY A 50 61.35 20.95 30.68
C GLY A 50 62.23 19.71 30.46
N THR A 51 62.93 19.67 29.31
CA THR A 51 64.33 19.22 29.09
C THR A 51 64.83 17.79 29.41
N THR A 52 65.09 17.06 28.31
CA THR A 52 66.30 16.26 27.93
C THR A 52 66.94 15.25 28.89
N LEU A 53 67.11 14.01 28.40
CA LEU A 53 68.41 13.33 28.29
C LEU A 53 68.37 12.17 27.25
N THR A 54 69.14 12.38 26.18
CA THR A 54 69.97 11.45 25.36
C THR A 54 69.42 10.19 24.70
N GLU A 55 69.75 10.14 23.41
CA GLU A 55 69.53 9.18 22.32
C GLU A 55 70.04 7.74 22.56
N ALA A 56 69.29 6.77 22.04
CA ALA A 56 69.84 5.56 21.44
C ALA A 56 69.17 5.33 20.07
N VAL A 57 70.02 5.26 19.06
CA VAL A 57 69.74 5.24 17.61
C VAL A 57 69.05 3.95 17.16
N THR A 58 67.93 4.04 16.42
CA THR A 58 67.57 3.10 15.33
C THR A 58 66.62 3.76 14.30
N LYS A 59 66.76 3.34 13.03
CA LYS A 59 66.32 3.93 11.75
C LYS A 59 64.81 4.26 11.58
N PRO A 60 64.43 5.18 10.66
CA PRO A 60 63.04 5.56 10.41
C PRO A 60 62.26 4.44 9.71
N ALA A 61 61.05 4.16 10.21
CA ALA A 61 60.09 3.27 9.58
C ALA A 61 59.16 4.05 8.64
N ASP A 62 59.04 3.52 7.43
CA ASP A 62 58.22 4.00 6.32
C ASP A 62 56.75 4.24 6.69
N THR A 63 56.23 5.34 6.13
CA THR A 63 54.81 5.63 5.95
C THR A 63 54.13 4.55 5.11
N ARG A 64 53.45 3.59 5.77
CA ARG A 64 52.53 2.67 5.07
C ARG A 64 51.19 3.35 4.83
N ALA A 65 50.93 3.61 3.55
CA ALA A 65 49.61 3.87 3.00
C ALA A 65 48.59 2.83 3.48
N SER A 66 47.37 3.29 3.74
CA SER A 66 46.19 2.47 4.01
C SER A 66 46.05 1.37 2.96
N SER A 67 46.09 0.10 3.40
CA SER A 67 45.88 -1.05 2.53
C SER A 67 44.49 -0.98 1.88
N PRO A 68 44.36 -1.32 0.58
CA PRO A 68 43.04 -1.46 -0.04
C PRO A 68 42.28 -2.58 0.66
N ALA A 69 40.95 -2.45 0.75
CA ALA A 69 40.07 -3.51 1.22
C ALA A 69 40.48 -4.84 0.57
N GLY A 70 40.71 -5.87 1.38
CA GLY A 70 41.08 -7.20 0.90
C GLY A 70 40.06 -7.71 -0.14
N PRO A 71 40.49 -8.58 -1.07
CA PRO A 71 39.59 -9.14 -2.06
C PRO A 71 38.39 -9.79 -1.37
N LEU A 72 37.19 -9.61 -1.95
CA LEU A 72 35.98 -10.34 -1.58
C LEU A 72 36.30 -11.83 -1.45
N ASP A 73 35.73 -12.50 -0.45
CA ASP A 73 35.83 -13.95 -0.28
C ASP A 73 35.55 -14.64 -1.63
N ASP A 74 36.49 -15.47 -2.06
CA ASP A 74 36.45 -16.19 -3.33
C ASP A 74 35.14 -16.98 -3.51
N ASN A 75 34.51 -17.47 -2.44
CA ASN A 75 33.20 -18.13 -2.54
C ASN A 75 32.05 -17.16 -2.83
N VAL A 76 32.07 -15.97 -2.23
CA VAL A 76 31.08 -14.91 -2.47
C VAL A 76 31.26 -14.34 -3.88
N ARG A 77 32.51 -14.16 -4.32
CA ARG A 77 32.83 -13.79 -5.70
C ARG A 77 32.35 -14.85 -6.70
N ARG A 78 32.64 -16.14 -6.46
CA ARG A 78 32.24 -17.25 -7.34
C ARG A 78 30.72 -17.43 -7.45
N GLN A 79 29.95 -17.14 -6.39
CA GLN A 79 28.48 -17.17 -6.41
C GLN A 79 27.84 -15.99 -7.16
N LEU A 80 28.51 -14.83 -7.18
CA LEU A 80 28.06 -13.61 -7.85
C LEU A 80 28.50 -13.56 -9.32
N ASP A 81 29.73 -14.01 -9.63
CA ASP A 81 30.32 -13.98 -10.97
C ASP A 81 29.80 -15.11 -11.89
N GLY A 82 28.91 -15.97 -11.40
CA GLY A 82 28.27 -17.03 -12.21
C GLY A 82 29.25 -18.07 -12.78
N THR A 83 30.44 -18.21 -12.20
CA THR A 83 31.50 -19.13 -12.65
C THR A 83 31.32 -20.56 -12.12
N VAL A 84 30.38 -20.77 -11.22
CA VAL A 84 29.83 -22.10 -10.91
C VAL A 84 28.51 -22.21 -11.67
N ALA A 85 28.40 -23.19 -12.56
CA ALA A 85 27.11 -23.61 -13.07
C ALA A 85 26.24 -23.95 -11.86
N LEU A 86 25.23 -23.12 -11.57
CA LEU A 86 24.28 -23.47 -10.54
C LEU A 86 23.56 -24.72 -11.05
N ASP A 87 23.59 -25.82 -10.28
CA ASP A 87 22.86 -27.05 -10.62
C ASP A 87 21.33 -26.81 -10.72
N ARG A 88 20.86 -25.65 -10.24
CA ARG A 88 19.45 -25.25 -10.20
C ARG A 88 19.25 -23.83 -10.77
N PRO A 89 18.15 -23.58 -11.49
CA PRO A 89 17.82 -22.26 -12.02
C PRO A 89 17.65 -21.20 -10.91
N ARG A 90 18.08 -19.97 -11.18
CA ARG A 90 18.04 -18.86 -10.21
C ARG A 90 16.76 -18.02 -10.36
N VAL A 91 16.03 -17.86 -9.25
CA VAL A 91 14.86 -16.99 -9.16
C VAL A 91 15.22 -15.76 -8.36
N VAL A 92 15.27 -14.59 -9.01
CA VAL A 92 15.52 -13.33 -8.32
C VAL A 92 14.20 -12.61 -8.05
N VAL A 93 13.94 -12.27 -6.79
CA VAL A 93 12.75 -11.55 -6.35
C VAL A 93 13.14 -10.14 -5.94
N LEU A 94 12.59 -9.13 -6.62
CA LEU A 94 12.81 -7.72 -6.32
C LEU A 94 11.73 -7.18 -5.38
N GLY A 95 12.17 -6.51 -4.31
CA GLY A 95 11.30 -5.88 -3.33
C GLY A 95 11.02 -6.71 -2.08
N SER A 96 10.68 -6.03 -1.00
CA SER A 96 10.30 -6.59 0.31
C SER A 96 8.89 -6.13 0.73
N GLY A 97 8.01 -5.94 -0.25
CA GLY A 97 6.61 -5.54 -0.05
C GLY A 97 5.65 -6.73 0.00
N TRP A 98 4.34 -6.43 -0.07
CA TRP A 98 3.26 -7.41 -0.03
C TRP A 98 3.38 -8.53 -1.06
N GLY A 99 3.63 -8.21 -2.32
CA GLY A 99 3.77 -9.22 -3.38
C GLY A 99 4.96 -10.15 -3.14
N SER A 100 6.16 -9.56 -3.06
CA SER A 100 7.41 -10.32 -2.90
C SER A 100 7.45 -11.16 -1.63
N MET A 101 7.01 -10.61 -0.49
CA MET A 101 7.09 -11.33 0.79
C MET A 101 5.96 -12.35 0.97
N SER A 102 4.81 -12.16 0.33
CA SER A 102 3.78 -13.21 0.27
C SER A 102 4.24 -14.39 -0.60
N LEU A 103 4.91 -14.11 -1.74
CA LEU A 103 5.56 -15.13 -2.55
C LEU A 103 6.59 -15.91 -1.72
N VAL A 104 7.58 -15.22 -1.15
CA VAL A 104 8.65 -15.87 -0.38
C VAL A 104 8.09 -16.64 0.80
N LYS A 105 7.06 -16.13 1.49
CA LYS A 105 6.40 -16.83 2.59
C LYS A 105 5.68 -18.11 2.13
N ALA A 106 5.03 -18.08 0.96
CA ALA A 106 4.28 -19.21 0.42
C ALA A 106 5.17 -20.33 -0.15
N LEU A 107 6.42 -20.04 -0.54
CA LEU A 107 7.36 -21.08 -0.97
C LEU A 107 7.65 -22.08 0.16
N PRO A 108 7.65 -23.40 -0.11
CA PRO A 108 8.05 -24.40 0.87
C PRO A 108 9.58 -24.37 1.07
N ARG A 109 10.11 -25.04 2.11
CA ARG A 109 11.55 -25.00 2.42
C ARG A 109 12.41 -25.79 1.43
N ASP A 110 11.88 -26.90 0.94
CA ASP A 110 12.46 -27.75 -0.10
C ASP A 110 12.47 -27.09 -1.48
N ILE A 111 11.93 -25.87 -1.64
CA ILE A 111 12.07 -25.09 -2.89
C ILE A 111 13.53 -24.91 -3.31
N GLN A 112 14.45 -24.90 -2.34
CA GLN A 112 15.88 -24.82 -2.57
C GLN A 112 16.40 -26.01 -3.40
N GLU A 113 15.76 -27.17 -3.37
CA GLU A 113 16.16 -28.30 -4.20
C GLU A 113 15.89 -28.03 -5.69
N LYS A 114 15.01 -27.08 -5.99
CA LYS A 114 14.55 -26.75 -7.34
C LYS A 114 15.07 -25.41 -7.87
N TYR A 115 15.24 -24.42 -7.00
CA TYR A 115 15.64 -23.06 -7.38
C TYR A 115 16.68 -22.46 -6.44
N ASP A 116 17.57 -21.65 -7.00
CA ASP A 116 18.39 -20.72 -6.25
C ASP A 116 17.62 -19.41 -6.05
N VAL A 117 16.96 -19.25 -4.90
CA VAL A 117 16.14 -18.07 -4.63
C VAL A 117 16.99 -16.94 -4.05
N VAL A 118 16.96 -15.77 -4.68
CA VAL A 118 17.65 -14.57 -4.22
C VAL A 118 16.65 -13.42 -4.10
N VAL A 119 16.57 -12.80 -2.92
CA VAL A 119 15.76 -11.60 -2.69
C VAL A 119 16.64 -10.36 -2.68
N VAL A 120 16.27 -9.35 -3.45
CA VAL A 120 16.98 -8.07 -3.53
C VAL A 120 16.02 -6.94 -3.20
N SER A 121 16.30 -6.21 -2.12
CA SER A 121 15.51 -5.03 -1.76
C SER A 121 16.35 -4.01 -1.01
N PRO A 122 16.16 -2.70 -1.22
CA PRO A 122 16.84 -1.69 -0.41
C PRO A 122 16.31 -1.63 1.03
N ARG A 123 15.22 -2.33 1.33
CA ARG A 123 14.58 -2.35 2.64
C ARG A 123 14.62 -3.76 3.23
N ASN A 124 15.28 -3.89 4.38
CA ASN A 124 15.53 -5.18 5.04
C ASN A 124 14.40 -5.73 5.91
N TYR A 125 13.22 -5.11 5.86
CA TYR A 125 12.00 -5.57 6.52
C TYR A 125 10.79 -5.52 5.58
N PHE A 126 9.87 -6.46 5.79
CA PHE A 126 8.49 -6.36 5.33
C PHE A 126 7.74 -5.37 6.21
N LEU A 127 6.91 -4.52 5.60
CA LEU A 127 6.04 -3.56 6.29
C LEU A 127 4.57 -3.94 6.08
N TYR A 128 3.86 -4.20 7.18
CA TYR A 128 2.41 -4.35 7.18
C TYR A 128 1.76 -2.96 7.10
N THR A 129 1.58 -2.47 5.88
CA THR A 129 1.14 -1.09 5.61
C THR A 129 -0.22 -0.67 6.17
N PRO A 130 -1.24 -1.54 6.36
CA PRO A 130 -2.54 -1.11 6.88
C PRO A 130 -2.51 -0.52 8.31
N LEU A 131 -1.52 -0.90 9.13
CA LEU A 131 -1.36 -0.33 10.49
C LEU A 131 -0.33 0.81 10.56
N LEU A 132 0.14 1.32 9.43
CA LEU A 132 1.07 2.45 9.41
C LEU A 132 0.48 3.74 10.04
N PRO A 133 -0.80 4.10 9.82
CA PRO A 133 -1.43 5.22 10.52
C PRO A 133 -1.36 5.11 12.05
N ALA A 134 -1.61 3.91 12.58
CA ALA A 134 -1.54 3.61 14.02
C ALA A 134 -0.12 3.75 14.58
N VAL A 135 0.91 3.46 13.76
CA VAL A 135 2.31 3.73 14.14
C VAL A 135 2.59 5.22 14.16
N ALA A 136 2.02 6.05 13.29
CA ALA A 136 2.33 7.47 13.27
C ALA A 136 2.00 8.20 14.59
N VAL A 137 1.06 7.69 15.38
CA VAL A 137 0.63 8.30 16.66
C VAL A 137 0.95 7.45 17.90
N GLY A 138 1.63 6.32 17.74
CA GLY A 138 2.04 5.47 18.87
C GLY A 138 0.90 4.60 19.44
N THR A 139 -0.16 4.34 18.67
CA THR A 139 -1.18 3.33 18.96
C THR A 139 -0.58 1.92 18.82
N VAL A 140 0.28 1.72 17.82
CA VAL A 140 1.07 0.50 17.59
C VAL A 140 2.55 0.86 17.48
N GLU A 141 3.42 -0.01 17.96
CA GLU A 141 4.87 0.16 17.80
C GLU A 141 5.36 -0.44 16.48
N GLU A 142 6.29 0.24 15.80
CA GLU A 142 6.83 -0.14 14.47
C GLU A 142 7.29 -1.60 14.40
N GLY A 143 7.98 -2.10 15.44
CA GLY A 143 8.51 -3.45 15.51
C GLY A 143 7.44 -4.55 15.51
N SER A 144 6.16 -4.17 15.64
CA SER A 144 4.99 -5.05 15.63
C SER A 144 4.38 -5.22 14.23
N ILE A 145 4.64 -4.26 13.34
CA ILE A 145 4.15 -4.28 11.95
C ILE A 145 5.28 -4.52 10.94
N CYS A 146 6.53 -4.57 11.42
CA CYS A 146 7.72 -4.91 10.64
C CYS A 146 8.16 -6.36 10.89
N GLU A 147 8.56 -7.07 9.84
CA GLU A 147 9.16 -8.41 9.93
C GLU A 147 10.46 -8.44 9.12
N PRO A 148 11.62 -8.80 9.71
CA PRO A 148 12.89 -8.85 8.98
C PRO A 148 12.84 -9.80 7.78
N VAL A 149 13.29 -9.33 6.61
CA VAL A 149 13.30 -10.13 5.37
C VAL A 149 14.13 -11.40 5.53
N ARG A 150 15.27 -11.30 6.25
CA ARG A 150 16.15 -12.44 6.52
C ARG A 150 15.43 -13.58 7.26
N LEU A 151 14.44 -13.29 8.12
CA LEU A 151 13.68 -14.34 8.80
C LEU A 151 12.72 -15.05 7.85
N LEU A 152 12.10 -14.33 6.92
CA LEU A 152 11.18 -14.90 5.92
C LEU A 152 11.92 -15.72 4.85
N VAL A 153 13.14 -15.30 4.50
CA VAL A 153 14.00 -15.94 3.49
C VAL A 153 14.80 -17.12 4.05
N LYS A 154 14.98 -17.20 5.38
CA LYS A 154 15.75 -18.24 6.05
C LYS A 154 15.29 -19.64 5.65
N GLY A 155 16.21 -20.43 5.11
CA GLY A 155 15.95 -21.80 4.65
C GLY A 155 15.16 -21.89 3.34
N LYS A 156 15.04 -20.78 2.60
CA LYS A 156 14.44 -20.72 1.25
C LYS A 156 15.36 -20.08 0.22
N GLY A 157 16.25 -19.18 0.63
CA GLY A 157 17.19 -18.51 -0.27
C GLY A 157 18.14 -17.55 0.44
N GLU A 158 18.68 -16.62 -0.34
CA GLU A 158 19.57 -15.54 0.11
C GLU A 158 18.91 -14.16 0.00
N TYR A 159 19.38 -13.20 0.80
CA TYR A 159 18.89 -11.82 0.78
C TYR A 159 20.03 -10.80 0.71
N TYR A 160 19.94 -9.89 -0.26
CA TYR A 160 20.79 -8.72 -0.41
C TYR A 160 20.01 -7.44 -0.14
N GLU A 161 20.53 -6.64 0.79
CA GLU A 161 20.08 -5.27 1.00
C GLU A 161 20.65 -4.37 -0.09
N ALA A 162 19.93 -4.27 -1.20
CA ALA A 162 20.36 -3.53 -2.38
C ALA A 162 19.17 -3.07 -3.22
N SER A 163 19.32 -1.92 -3.88
CA SER A 163 18.39 -1.46 -4.91
C SER A 163 18.84 -1.96 -6.28
N CYS A 164 17.92 -2.54 -7.04
CA CYS A 164 18.13 -2.84 -8.46
C CYS A 164 18.23 -1.52 -9.23
N GLN A 165 19.31 -1.36 -9.99
CA GLN A 165 19.64 -0.16 -10.78
C GLN A 165 19.33 -0.36 -12.26
N ALA A 166 19.51 -1.57 -12.77
CA ALA A 166 19.24 -1.90 -14.17
C ALA A 166 18.94 -3.38 -14.34
N ILE A 167 18.14 -3.69 -15.36
CA ILE A 167 17.81 -5.05 -15.81
C ILE A 167 18.24 -5.17 -17.27
N ASN A 168 19.00 -6.20 -17.60
CA ASN A 168 19.28 -6.62 -18.96
C ASN A 168 18.53 -7.94 -19.23
N PRO A 169 17.46 -7.92 -20.05
CA PRO A 169 16.70 -9.13 -20.37
C PRO A 169 17.44 -10.06 -21.33
N ASP A 170 18.31 -9.54 -22.19
CA ASP A 170 19.03 -10.34 -23.20
C ASP A 170 20.11 -11.21 -22.55
N THR A 171 20.89 -10.63 -21.62
CA THR A 171 21.90 -11.38 -20.85
C THR A 171 21.34 -12.01 -19.58
N LYS A 172 20.07 -11.73 -19.26
CA LYS A 172 19.40 -12.09 -18.00
C LYS A 172 20.22 -11.75 -16.75
N GLU A 173 20.71 -10.52 -16.72
CA GLU A 173 21.49 -9.97 -15.61
C GLU A 173 20.81 -8.73 -15.06
N LEU A 174 20.93 -8.53 -13.75
CA LEU A 174 20.59 -7.26 -13.13
C LEU A 174 21.80 -6.66 -12.43
N THR A 175 21.84 -5.33 -12.39
CA THR A 175 22.82 -4.56 -11.63
C THR A 175 22.18 -4.10 -10.33
N ALA A 176 22.77 -4.43 -9.19
CA ALA A 176 22.32 -4.04 -7.87
C ALA A 176 23.37 -3.21 -7.14
N ALA A 177 22.94 -2.37 -6.21
CA ALA A 177 23.83 -1.57 -5.38
C ALA A 177 23.25 -1.40 -3.97
N PHE A 178 24.11 -1.38 -2.95
CA PHE A 178 23.70 -1.01 -1.61
C PHE A 178 23.12 0.42 -1.60
N PRO A 179 22.02 0.70 -0.87
CA PRO A 179 21.45 2.04 -0.83
C PRO A 179 22.46 3.05 -0.26
N SER A 180 22.83 4.08 -1.04
CA SER A 180 23.76 5.11 -0.57
C SER A 180 22.98 6.21 0.16
N HIS A 181 23.20 6.35 1.46
CA HIS A 181 22.67 7.46 2.26
C HIS A 181 23.66 8.61 2.28
N GLY A 182 23.67 9.44 1.22
CA GLY A 182 24.36 10.74 1.24
C GLY A 182 25.89 10.71 1.06
N SER A 183 26.49 9.62 0.56
CA SER A 183 27.92 9.63 0.18
C SER A 183 28.10 10.12 -1.26
N SER A 184 29.05 11.04 -1.47
CA SER A 184 29.46 11.58 -2.78
C SER A 184 30.24 10.59 -3.67
N SER A 185 30.44 9.35 -3.22
CA SER A 185 31.10 8.30 -4.01
C SER A 185 30.07 7.53 -4.87
N SER A 186 30.47 7.15 -6.08
CA SER A 186 29.65 6.29 -6.92
C SER A 186 29.35 4.98 -6.16
N PRO A 187 28.08 4.53 -6.13
CA PRO A 187 27.72 3.34 -5.38
C PRO A 187 28.44 2.13 -5.97
N LYS A 188 29.06 1.31 -5.11
CA LYS A 188 29.63 0.03 -5.55
C LYS A 188 28.49 -0.87 -6.02
N THR A 189 28.54 -1.24 -7.30
CA THR A 189 27.56 -2.12 -7.92
C THR A 189 28.08 -3.56 -7.99
N PHE A 190 27.15 -4.50 -8.11
CA PHE A 190 27.42 -5.90 -8.41
C PHE A 190 26.35 -6.44 -9.35
N GLN A 191 26.68 -7.50 -10.09
CA GLN A 191 25.76 -8.14 -11.03
C GLN A 191 25.16 -9.40 -10.42
N ILE A 192 23.91 -9.69 -10.79
CA ILE A 192 23.22 -10.92 -10.42
C ILE A 192 22.56 -11.48 -11.67
N LYS A 193 23.00 -12.66 -12.11
CA LYS A 193 22.29 -13.44 -13.15
C LYS A 193 20.96 -13.94 -12.62
N TYR A 194 19.96 -14.07 -13.49
CA TYR A 194 18.68 -14.70 -13.17
C TYR A 194 18.23 -15.64 -14.29
N ASP A 195 17.49 -16.68 -13.95
CA ASP A 195 16.74 -17.48 -14.91
C ASP A 195 15.30 -16.98 -15.00
N LEU A 196 14.73 -16.68 -13.82
CA LEU A 196 13.42 -16.05 -13.65
C LEU A 196 13.57 -14.82 -12.75
N LEU A 197 12.91 -13.72 -13.13
CA LEU A 197 12.86 -12.49 -12.36
C LEU A 197 11.43 -12.23 -11.88
N VAL A 198 11.22 -11.89 -10.62
CA VAL A 198 9.93 -11.48 -10.07
C VAL A 198 10.03 -10.04 -9.58
N VAL A 199 9.27 -9.14 -10.20
CA VAL A 199 9.27 -7.70 -9.89
C VAL A 199 8.09 -7.36 -8.97
N GLY A 200 8.37 -7.19 -7.68
CA GLY A 200 7.39 -6.79 -6.66
C GLY A 200 7.79 -5.50 -5.93
N VAL A 201 8.33 -4.53 -6.67
CA VAL A 201 8.86 -3.26 -6.13
C VAL A 201 7.80 -2.23 -5.75
N GLY A 202 6.53 -2.52 -6.05
CA GLY A 202 5.39 -1.66 -5.75
C GLY A 202 5.41 -0.33 -6.52
N SER A 203 4.85 0.70 -5.90
CA SER A 203 4.67 2.04 -6.45
C SER A 203 5.40 3.09 -5.60
N VAL A 204 5.55 4.30 -6.14
CA VAL A 204 6.03 5.49 -5.40
C VAL A 204 4.89 6.49 -5.22
N ASN A 205 5.11 7.55 -4.45
CA ASN A 205 4.10 8.60 -4.25
C ASN A 205 3.95 9.46 -5.51
N ASN A 206 2.77 10.00 -5.73
CA ASN A 206 2.51 10.92 -6.83
C ASN A 206 2.08 12.29 -6.32
N THR A 207 2.87 13.31 -6.67
CA THR A 207 2.57 14.71 -6.36
C THR A 207 1.69 15.37 -7.41
N PHE A 208 1.42 14.68 -8.52
CA PHE A 208 0.72 15.18 -9.71
C PHE A 208 1.37 16.44 -10.31
N GLY A 209 2.66 16.66 -10.05
CA GLY A 209 3.38 17.87 -10.47
C GLY A 209 2.99 19.13 -9.70
N VAL A 210 2.26 19.02 -8.59
CA VAL A 210 1.91 20.14 -7.71
C VAL A 210 3.18 20.66 -7.05
N LYS A 211 3.52 21.92 -7.34
CA LYS A 211 4.72 22.57 -6.79
C LYS A 211 4.63 22.70 -5.28
N GLY A 212 5.74 22.44 -4.59
CA GLY A 212 5.87 22.57 -3.13
C GLY A 212 5.53 21.32 -2.32
N VAL A 213 4.88 20.31 -2.92
CA VAL A 213 4.47 19.09 -2.20
C VAL A 213 5.68 18.35 -1.62
N GLU A 214 6.73 18.13 -2.40
CA GLU A 214 7.93 17.40 -1.93
C GLU A 214 8.71 18.17 -0.85
N GLN A 215 8.61 19.49 -0.85
CA GLN A 215 9.34 20.38 0.05
C GLN A 215 8.62 20.61 1.37
N HIS A 216 7.28 20.62 1.36
CA HIS A 216 6.47 21.12 2.48
C HIS A 216 5.44 20.11 3.01
N CYS A 217 5.20 18.99 2.31
CA CYS A 217 4.32 17.93 2.78
C CYS A 217 5.09 16.69 3.23
N LEU A 218 4.54 16.00 4.22
CA LEU A 218 4.95 14.65 4.57
C LEU A 218 4.26 13.66 3.65
N MET A 219 5.07 12.93 2.90
CA MET A 219 4.62 11.68 2.30
C MET A 219 4.19 10.68 3.39
N PHE A 220 3.39 9.67 3.03
CA PHE A 220 2.94 8.67 4.00
C PHE A 220 2.92 7.24 3.42
N LYS A 221 4.11 6.62 3.36
CA LYS A 221 4.27 5.28 2.77
C LYS A 221 5.22 4.36 3.54
N THR A 222 6.13 4.92 4.33
CA THR A 222 7.15 4.15 5.06
C THR A 222 7.13 4.40 6.56
N ILE A 223 7.89 3.61 7.33
CA ILE A 223 8.06 3.82 8.78
C ILE A 223 8.70 5.18 9.06
N GLU A 224 9.68 5.57 8.23
CA GLU A 224 10.34 6.87 8.35
C GLU A 224 9.35 8.02 8.15
N ASP A 225 8.37 7.86 7.26
CA ASP A 225 7.28 8.82 7.08
C ASP A 225 6.37 8.90 8.33
N ALA A 226 6.02 7.77 8.93
CA ALA A 226 5.23 7.72 10.16
C ALA A 226 5.97 8.39 11.34
N HIS A 227 7.29 8.17 11.44
CA HIS A 227 8.12 8.84 12.45
C HIS A 227 8.23 10.35 12.22
N LYS A 228 8.34 10.80 10.95
CA LYS A 228 8.31 12.24 10.63
C LYS A 228 6.98 12.88 11.03
N LEU A 229 5.85 12.20 10.78
CA LEU A 229 4.54 12.69 11.21
C LEU A 229 4.46 12.80 12.73
N ARG A 230 4.91 11.77 13.46
CA ARG A 230 4.99 11.79 14.92
C ARG A 230 5.82 12.97 15.45
N GLY A 231 7.02 13.15 14.90
CA GLY A 231 7.91 14.24 15.27
C GLY A 231 7.34 15.63 14.95
N GLN A 232 6.71 15.81 13.78
CA GLN A 232 6.08 17.08 13.44
C GLN A 232 4.87 17.40 14.33
N LEU A 233 4.08 16.39 14.70
CA LEU A 233 2.99 16.56 15.67
C LEU A 233 3.56 17.09 17.00
N SER A 234 4.63 16.45 17.51
CA SER A 234 5.33 16.88 18.71
C SER A 234 5.82 18.32 18.64
N ASP A 235 6.61 18.61 17.60
CA ASP A 235 7.23 19.92 17.40
C ASP A 235 6.17 21.03 17.31
N CYS A 236 5.01 20.75 16.71
CA CYS A 236 3.92 21.73 16.61
C CYS A 236 3.33 22.07 17.98
N PHE A 237 3.05 21.08 18.83
CA PHE A 237 2.51 21.30 20.18
C PHE A 237 3.53 22.00 21.08
N GLU A 238 4.79 21.53 21.10
CA GLU A 238 5.85 22.13 21.91
C GLU A 238 6.12 23.59 21.51
N ARG A 239 6.22 23.87 20.20
CA ARG A 239 6.40 25.25 19.72
C ARG A 239 5.20 26.11 20.05
N ALA A 240 3.97 25.61 19.87
CA ALA A 240 2.76 26.36 20.17
C ALA A 240 2.60 26.70 21.66
N ALA A 241 3.19 25.90 22.55
CA ALA A 241 3.19 26.14 24.00
C ALA A 241 4.13 27.28 24.45
N LEU A 242 5.04 27.74 23.58
CA LEU A 242 6.04 28.75 23.96
C LEU A 242 5.40 30.13 24.17
N PRO A 243 5.78 30.87 25.23
CA PRO A 243 5.09 32.09 25.65
C PRO A 243 5.21 33.26 24.67
N TYR A 244 6.18 33.20 23.74
CA TYR A 244 6.41 34.24 22.74
C TYR A 244 5.66 33.99 21.43
N VAL A 245 4.92 32.88 21.30
CA VAL A 245 4.20 32.54 20.07
C VAL A 245 2.88 33.31 19.99
N SER A 246 2.73 34.05 18.89
CA SER A 246 1.52 34.82 18.60
C SER A 246 0.31 33.90 18.38
N GLN A 247 -0.90 34.42 18.58
CA GLN A 247 -2.13 33.65 18.35
C GLN A 247 -2.22 33.12 16.90
N ALA A 248 -1.88 33.94 15.90
CA ALA A 248 -1.90 33.54 14.50
C ALA A 248 -0.90 32.42 14.18
N GLU A 249 0.30 32.47 14.76
CA GLU A 249 1.32 31.43 14.57
C GLU A 249 0.94 30.14 15.29
N ARG A 250 0.32 30.24 16.47
CA ARG A 250 -0.20 29.09 17.21
C ARG A 250 -1.33 28.38 16.45
N GLU A 251 -2.28 29.13 15.89
CA GLU A 251 -3.32 28.57 15.01
C GLU A 251 -2.74 27.93 13.73
N ARG A 252 -1.64 28.48 13.20
CA ARG A 252 -0.93 27.86 12.07
C ARG A 252 -0.28 26.55 12.50
N LEU A 253 0.49 26.54 13.58
CA LEU A 253 1.19 25.35 14.10
C LEU A 253 0.23 24.21 14.44
N LEU A 254 -0.91 24.52 15.06
CA LEU A 254 -1.90 23.53 15.49
C LEU A 254 -2.93 23.18 14.41
N SER A 255 -2.62 23.49 13.14
CA SER A 255 -3.41 23.09 11.98
C SER A 255 -2.77 21.89 11.27
N PHE A 256 -3.46 20.75 11.32
CA PHE A 256 -3.04 19.48 10.74
C PHE A 256 -3.89 19.18 9.51
N LEU A 257 -3.26 19.13 8.34
CA LEU A 257 -3.92 18.85 7.07
C LEU A 257 -3.55 17.46 6.57
N VAL A 258 -4.54 16.73 6.07
CA VAL A 258 -4.36 15.45 5.38
C VAL A 258 -4.97 15.57 3.98
N VAL A 259 -4.15 15.45 2.94
CA VAL A 259 -4.58 15.54 1.55
C VAL A 259 -4.89 14.13 1.03
N GLY A 260 -6.14 13.92 0.63
CA GLY A 260 -6.68 12.67 0.12
C GLY A 260 -7.74 12.07 1.04
N GLY A 261 -8.98 11.95 0.54
CA GLY A 261 -10.10 11.31 1.22
C GLY A 261 -10.17 9.79 1.03
N GLY A 262 -9.08 9.15 0.60
CA GLY A 262 -8.96 7.69 0.52
C GLY A 262 -8.76 7.06 1.90
N PRO A 263 -8.77 5.71 2.01
CA PRO A 263 -8.65 5.01 3.30
C PRO A 263 -7.43 5.47 4.12
N THR A 264 -6.24 5.57 3.52
CA THR A 264 -5.03 6.03 4.23
C THR A 264 -5.21 7.42 4.84
N GLY A 265 -5.76 8.39 4.08
CA GLY A 265 -5.93 9.75 4.58
C GLY A 265 -6.98 9.86 5.69
N ILE A 266 -8.07 9.07 5.58
CA ILE A 266 -9.08 9.00 6.64
C ILE A 266 -8.52 8.36 7.92
N GLU A 267 -7.76 7.28 7.81
CA GLU A 267 -7.14 6.63 8.97
C GLU A 267 -6.10 7.53 9.65
N VAL A 268 -5.27 8.24 8.87
CA VAL A 268 -4.32 9.22 9.43
C VAL A 268 -5.05 10.34 10.15
N ALA A 269 -6.12 10.90 9.56
CA ALA A 269 -6.89 11.96 10.20
C ALA A 269 -7.61 11.48 11.47
N ALA A 270 -8.10 10.24 11.47
CA ALA A 270 -8.73 9.61 12.63
C ALA A 270 -7.72 9.36 13.77
N GLU A 271 -6.55 8.78 13.46
CA GLU A 271 -5.49 8.53 14.44
C GLU A 271 -4.94 9.84 15.02
N LEU A 272 -4.75 10.88 14.19
CA LEU A 272 -4.40 12.23 14.66
C LEU A 272 -5.47 12.80 15.58
N HIS A 273 -6.75 12.67 15.22
CA HIS A 273 -7.84 13.14 16.06
C HIS A 273 -7.80 12.46 17.43
N ASP A 274 -7.66 11.14 17.47
CA ASP A 274 -7.70 10.37 18.71
C ASP A 274 -6.52 10.72 19.62
N VAL A 275 -5.27 10.72 19.12
CA VAL A 275 -4.11 11.07 19.97
C VAL A 275 -4.22 12.49 20.53
N ILE A 276 -4.75 13.43 19.74
CA ILE A 276 -4.92 14.81 20.19
C ILE A 276 -5.97 14.90 21.31
N HIS A 277 -7.10 14.19 21.19
CA HIS A 277 -8.23 14.35 22.10
C HIS A 277 -8.20 13.40 23.31
N GLU A 278 -7.52 12.27 23.18
CA GLU A 278 -7.40 11.24 24.23
C GLU A 278 -6.12 11.44 25.05
N ASP A 279 -4.99 11.75 24.40
CA ASP A 279 -3.68 11.84 25.06
C ASP A 279 -3.24 13.32 25.25
N LEU A 280 -3.16 14.12 24.18
CA LEU A 280 -2.56 15.47 24.24
C LEU A 280 -3.46 16.51 24.93
N LYS A 281 -4.77 16.34 24.89
CA LYS A 281 -5.73 17.26 25.53
C LYS A 281 -5.48 17.47 27.01
N GLY A 282 -5.05 16.43 27.73
CA GLY A 282 -4.72 16.53 29.15
C GLY A 282 -3.39 17.25 29.41
N LEU A 283 -2.45 17.18 28.45
CA LEU A 283 -1.11 17.75 28.55
C LEU A 283 -1.07 19.23 28.12
N TYR A 284 -1.83 19.59 27.09
CA TYR A 284 -1.87 20.94 26.51
C TYR A 284 -3.29 21.54 26.51
N PRO A 285 -4.00 21.61 27.65
CA PRO A 285 -5.40 22.02 27.69
C PRO A 285 -5.63 23.45 27.16
N SER A 286 -4.66 24.34 27.30
CA SER A 286 -4.74 25.73 26.81
C SER A 286 -4.62 25.85 25.29
N LEU A 287 -4.05 24.84 24.61
CA LEU A 287 -3.85 24.85 23.16
C LEU A 287 -5.04 24.28 22.39
N MET A 288 -5.86 23.46 23.05
CA MET A 288 -6.98 22.74 22.41
C MET A 288 -7.96 23.59 21.61
N PRO A 289 -8.31 24.83 22.02
CA PRO A 289 -9.18 25.69 21.20
C PRO A 289 -8.61 26.05 19.82
N ASP A 290 -7.28 25.99 19.66
CA ASP A 290 -6.57 26.40 18.46
C ASP A 290 -6.33 25.21 17.48
N VAL A 291 -6.54 23.97 17.94
CA VAL A 291 -6.27 22.74 17.17
C VAL A 291 -7.32 22.53 16.07
N LYS A 292 -6.86 22.28 14.84
CA LYS A 292 -7.70 21.95 13.68
C LYS A 292 -7.13 20.74 12.94
N VAL A 293 -7.93 19.68 12.79
CA VAL A 293 -7.62 18.54 11.91
C VAL A 293 -8.54 18.61 10.70
N ARG A 294 -7.99 18.57 9.48
CA ARG A 294 -8.77 18.71 8.25
C ARG A 294 -8.32 17.73 7.17
N VAL A 295 -9.28 17.15 6.46
CA VAL A 295 -9.04 16.32 5.28
C VAL A 295 -9.43 17.10 4.03
N VAL A 296 -8.48 17.25 3.10
CA VAL A 296 -8.71 17.89 1.81
C VAL A 296 -8.94 16.81 0.76
N GLU A 297 -10.07 16.88 0.06
CA GLU A 297 -10.46 15.92 -0.98
C GLU A 297 -10.90 16.65 -2.24
N LEU A 298 -10.46 16.15 -3.39
CA LEU A 298 -10.74 16.71 -4.71
C LEU A 298 -12.22 16.59 -5.07
N THR A 299 -12.86 15.49 -4.66
CA THR A 299 -14.23 15.15 -5.02
C THR A 299 -15.24 15.56 -3.95
N ASP A 300 -16.53 15.34 -4.22
CA ASP A 300 -17.65 15.69 -3.35
C ASP A 300 -17.90 14.68 -2.21
N HIS A 301 -17.13 13.59 -2.16
CA HIS A 301 -17.22 12.58 -1.11
C HIS A 301 -15.88 11.89 -0.87
N ILE A 302 -15.72 11.32 0.33
CA ILE A 302 -14.55 10.53 0.71
C ILE A 302 -14.81 9.03 0.46
N LEU A 303 -13.74 8.23 0.48
CA LEU A 303 -13.78 6.77 0.41
C LEU A 303 -14.49 6.25 -0.86
N HIS A 304 -14.14 6.80 -2.02
CA HIS A 304 -14.72 6.44 -3.32
C HIS A 304 -14.64 4.94 -3.69
N SER A 305 -13.82 4.17 -2.99
CA SER A 305 -13.67 2.72 -3.18
C SER A 305 -14.59 1.87 -2.28
N TYR A 306 -15.38 2.51 -1.42
CA TYR A 306 -16.29 1.87 -0.46
C TYR A 306 -17.74 2.18 -0.81
N ASP A 307 -18.67 1.39 -0.28
CA ASP A 307 -20.09 1.76 -0.27
C ASP A 307 -20.30 3.16 0.33
N ARG A 308 -21.11 3.97 -0.35
CA ARG A 308 -21.40 5.37 0.00
C ARG A 308 -21.86 5.55 1.45
N LYS A 309 -22.56 4.57 2.04
CA LYS A 309 -23.00 4.61 3.44
C LYS A 309 -21.84 4.71 4.42
N ILE A 310 -20.69 4.10 4.08
CA ILE A 310 -19.49 4.16 4.92
C ILE A 310 -18.92 5.59 4.87
N GLY A 311 -18.76 6.17 3.69
CA GLY A 311 -18.31 7.56 3.54
C GLY A 311 -19.22 8.56 4.26
N GLU A 312 -20.54 8.40 4.15
CA GLU A 312 -21.52 9.24 4.85
C GLU A 312 -21.45 9.08 6.39
N PHE A 313 -21.21 7.86 6.87
CA PHE A 313 -21.00 7.60 8.29
C PHE A 313 -19.75 8.31 8.80
N VAL A 314 -18.62 8.18 8.09
CA VAL A 314 -17.36 8.83 8.44
C VAL A 314 -17.50 10.34 8.44
N ALA A 315 -18.14 10.93 7.43
CA ALA A 315 -18.39 12.36 7.38
C ALA A 315 -19.20 12.86 8.58
N LYS A 316 -20.25 12.12 8.99
CA LYS A 316 -21.03 12.44 10.20
C LYS A 316 -20.20 12.31 11.47
N GLN A 317 -19.32 11.30 11.55
CA GLN A 317 -18.43 11.10 12.69
C GLN A 317 -17.41 12.25 12.80
N PHE A 318 -16.74 12.60 11.70
CA PHE A 318 -15.75 13.69 11.66
C PHE A 318 -16.38 15.03 12.00
N SER A 319 -17.58 15.32 11.47
CA SER A 319 -18.32 16.51 11.83
C SER A 319 -18.64 16.60 13.33
N ARG A 320 -18.97 15.46 13.98
CA ARG A 320 -19.23 15.41 15.43
C ARG A 320 -17.97 15.53 16.27
N SER A 321 -16.84 15.02 15.77
CA SER A 321 -15.57 15.04 16.47
C SER A 321 -14.80 16.36 16.28
N GLY A 322 -15.20 17.21 15.32
CA GLY A 322 -14.53 18.47 15.01
C GLY A 322 -13.43 18.34 13.96
N THR A 323 -13.34 17.21 13.26
CA THR A 323 -12.48 17.04 12.08
C THR A 323 -13.21 17.60 10.86
N GLU A 324 -12.61 18.58 10.17
CA GLU A 324 -13.22 19.24 9.01
C GLU A 324 -12.97 18.45 7.71
N LEU A 325 -14.00 18.26 6.89
CA LEU A 325 -13.86 17.77 5.53
C LEU A 325 -13.91 18.94 4.55
N VAL A 326 -12.80 19.18 3.85
CA VAL A 326 -12.65 20.21 2.81
C VAL A 326 -12.77 19.51 1.45
N LEU A 327 -14.02 19.32 1.02
CA LEU A 327 -14.38 18.59 -0.21
C LEU A 327 -14.35 19.52 -1.43
N ASN A 328 -14.46 18.94 -2.63
CA ASN A 328 -14.46 19.66 -3.91
C ASN A 328 -13.28 20.63 -4.06
N SER A 329 -12.12 20.26 -3.51
CA SER A 329 -11.00 21.17 -3.33
C SER A 329 -9.74 20.61 -3.98
N LYS A 330 -9.32 21.21 -5.09
CA LYS A 330 -8.10 20.84 -5.79
C LYS A 330 -6.90 21.55 -5.18
N VAL A 331 -5.84 20.81 -4.84
CA VAL A 331 -4.57 21.44 -4.46
C VAL A 331 -3.89 22.05 -5.69
N VAL A 332 -3.62 23.35 -5.64
CA VAL A 332 -2.97 24.10 -6.73
C VAL A 332 -1.46 24.18 -6.53
N LYS A 333 -1.03 24.55 -5.31
CA LYS A 333 0.36 24.62 -4.89
C LYS A 333 0.46 24.52 -3.36
N VAL A 334 1.65 24.17 -2.89
CA VAL A 334 2.01 24.20 -1.46
C VAL A 334 3.13 25.21 -1.27
N GLU A 335 2.99 26.06 -0.26
CA GLU A 335 3.99 27.02 0.17
C GLU A 335 4.47 26.64 1.58
N GLU A 336 5.48 27.34 2.08
CA GLU A 336 5.92 27.16 3.46
C GLU A 336 4.78 27.52 4.44
N GLY A 337 4.30 26.51 5.19
CA GLY A 337 3.27 26.66 6.20
C GLY A 337 1.84 26.93 5.69
N ALA A 338 1.58 26.80 4.39
CA ALA A 338 0.23 26.91 3.84
C ALA A 338 0.01 26.15 2.53
N ILE A 339 -1.22 25.70 2.31
CA ILE A 339 -1.67 25.07 1.06
C ILE A 339 -2.68 25.97 0.35
N ILE A 340 -2.60 26.03 -0.98
CA ILE A 340 -3.55 26.76 -1.81
C ILE A 340 -4.47 25.75 -2.51
N LEU A 341 -5.77 25.93 -2.30
CA LEU A 341 -6.83 25.09 -2.83
C LEU A 341 -7.67 25.88 -3.82
N ALA A 342 -8.16 25.26 -4.89
CA ALA A 342 -9.15 25.83 -5.79
C ALA A 342 -10.47 25.06 -5.69
N GLY A 343 -11.58 25.79 -5.51
CA GLY A 343 -12.93 25.25 -5.54
C GLY A 343 -13.47 25.02 -6.96
N PRO A 344 -14.71 24.53 -7.10
CA PRO A 344 -15.36 24.31 -8.41
C PRO A 344 -15.57 25.59 -9.22
N ASP A 345 -15.70 26.72 -8.55
CA ASP A 345 -15.80 28.08 -9.10
C ASP A 345 -14.44 28.66 -9.54
N GLY A 346 -13.34 27.97 -9.21
CA GLY A 346 -11.98 28.43 -9.45
C GLY A 346 -11.48 29.41 -8.39
N GLU A 347 -12.25 29.71 -7.34
CA GLU A 347 -11.78 30.57 -6.25
C GLU A 347 -10.67 29.88 -5.46
N GLU A 348 -9.56 30.60 -5.26
CA GLU A 348 -8.43 30.10 -4.48
C GLU A 348 -8.61 30.40 -2.99
N LYS A 349 -8.50 29.35 -2.17
CA LYS A 349 -8.52 29.42 -0.70
C LYS A 349 -7.16 29.01 -0.16
N ARG A 350 -6.58 29.86 0.68
CA ARG A 350 -5.33 29.58 1.42
C ARG A 350 -5.65 28.98 2.78
N LEU A 351 -5.08 27.81 3.08
CA LEU A 351 -5.19 27.17 4.40
C LEU A 351 -3.81 27.07 5.08
N PRO A 352 -3.63 27.64 6.28
CA PRO A 352 -2.39 27.49 7.05
C PRO A 352 -2.25 26.07 7.61
N PHE A 353 -1.02 25.59 7.77
CA PHE A 353 -0.73 24.32 8.44
C PHE A 353 0.61 24.34 9.19
N GLY A 354 0.69 23.52 10.24
CA GLY A 354 1.92 23.11 10.92
C GLY A 354 2.44 21.80 10.34
N THR A 355 1.51 20.87 10.06
CA THR A 355 1.79 19.58 9.39
C THR A 355 0.81 19.38 8.25
N CYS A 356 1.33 18.96 7.09
CA CYS A 356 0.53 18.59 5.94
C CYS A 356 0.96 17.20 5.45
N VAL A 357 0.06 16.22 5.52
CA VAL A 357 0.28 14.84 5.07
C VAL A 357 -0.29 14.67 3.67
N TRP A 358 0.52 14.20 2.73
CA TRP A 358 0.12 13.86 1.38
C TRP A 358 -0.16 12.36 1.26
N ALA A 359 -1.45 11.99 1.35
CA ALA A 359 -1.92 10.60 1.41
C ALA A 359 -2.69 10.18 0.14
N THR A 360 -2.43 10.84 -0.99
CA THR A 360 -3.09 10.57 -2.27
C THR A 360 -2.09 10.39 -3.40
N GLY A 361 -2.49 9.56 -4.38
CA GLY A 361 -1.74 9.36 -5.61
C GLY A 361 -0.57 8.40 -5.48
N ILE A 362 -0.52 7.44 -6.41
CA ILE A 362 0.64 6.60 -6.64
C ILE A 362 1.14 6.76 -8.08
N ALA A 363 2.43 6.53 -8.27
CA ALA A 363 3.10 6.55 -9.56
C ALA A 363 3.98 5.31 -9.73
N LYS A 364 4.35 5.01 -10.98
CA LYS A 364 5.31 3.94 -11.27
C LYS A 364 6.69 4.28 -10.69
N SER A 365 7.37 3.27 -10.16
CA SER A 365 8.75 3.43 -9.73
C SER A 365 9.70 3.59 -10.93
N PRO A 366 10.90 4.15 -10.75
CA PRO A 366 11.90 4.24 -11.82
C PRO A 366 12.23 2.88 -12.46
N LEU A 367 12.27 1.81 -11.66
CA LEU A 367 12.51 0.46 -12.18
C LEU A 367 11.34 -0.05 -13.03
N VAL A 368 10.10 0.23 -12.64
CA VAL A 368 8.92 -0.11 -13.45
C VAL A 368 8.94 0.67 -14.76
N GLN A 369 9.31 1.95 -14.73
CA GLN A 369 9.49 2.74 -15.95
C GLN A 369 10.55 2.13 -16.88
N GLN A 370 11.73 1.79 -16.36
CA GLN A 370 12.78 1.13 -17.12
C GLN A 370 12.29 -0.18 -17.74
N LEU A 371 11.53 -0.99 -17.00
CA LEU A 371 11.00 -2.25 -17.50
C LEU A 371 10.02 -2.06 -18.66
N GLN A 372 9.26 -0.96 -18.68
CA GLN A 372 8.40 -0.62 -19.82
C GLN A 372 9.22 -0.22 -21.05
N GLU A 373 10.29 0.55 -20.84
CA GLU A 373 11.19 1.02 -21.91
C GLU A 373 11.95 -0.13 -22.57
N LEU A 374 12.15 -1.25 -21.87
CA LEU A 374 12.71 -2.49 -22.44
C LEU A 374 11.75 -3.21 -23.39
N PHE A 375 10.42 -3.04 -23.23
CA PHE A 375 9.40 -3.71 -24.04
C PHE A 375 8.33 -2.74 -24.58
N PRO A 376 8.72 -1.67 -25.29
CA PRO A 376 7.86 -0.50 -25.52
C PRO A 376 6.61 -0.82 -26.35
N GLN A 377 6.69 -1.82 -27.25
CA GLN A 377 5.56 -2.21 -28.10
C GLN A 377 4.43 -2.91 -27.33
N GLN A 378 4.73 -3.52 -26.19
CA GLN A 378 3.76 -4.31 -25.41
C GLN A 378 3.42 -3.69 -24.05
N GLN A 379 4.11 -2.62 -23.67
CA GLN A 379 4.02 -1.97 -22.36
C GLN A 379 3.40 -0.57 -22.45
N LEU A 380 2.14 -0.50 -22.91
CA LEU A 380 1.44 0.75 -23.21
C LEU A 380 0.76 1.41 -22.00
N HIS A 381 0.69 0.75 -20.84
CA HIS A 381 0.01 1.29 -19.67
C HIS A 381 0.78 2.45 -19.04
N SER A 382 0.09 3.51 -18.60
CA SER A 382 0.77 4.71 -18.09
C SER A 382 1.38 4.55 -16.68
N ARG A 383 0.89 3.60 -15.87
CA ARG A 383 1.16 3.54 -14.42
C ARG A 383 1.88 2.28 -13.91
N CYS A 384 1.97 1.22 -14.70
CA CYS A 384 2.53 -0.07 -14.27
C CYS A 384 2.83 -0.95 -15.48
N VAL A 385 3.55 -2.07 -15.30
CA VAL A 385 3.77 -3.01 -16.41
C VAL A 385 2.54 -3.87 -16.68
N PHE A 386 2.31 -4.16 -17.96
CA PHE A 386 1.37 -5.17 -18.40
C PHE A 386 1.94 -6.56 -18.23
N THR A 387 1.11 -7.44 -17.68
CA THR A 387 1.33 -8.86 -17.58
C THR A 387 0.27 -9.63 -18.35
N ASP A 388 0.55 -10.88 -18.68
CA ASP A 388 -0.50 -11.81 -19.08
C ASP A 388 -1.31 -12.30 -17.86
N ASP A 389 -2.27 -13.18 -18.09
CA ASP A 389 -3.14 -13.77 -17.08
C ASP A 389 -2.43 -14.73 -16.11
N HIS A 390 -1.15 -15.04 -16.35
CA HIS A 390 -0.27 -15.79 -15.44
C HIS A 390 0.79 -14.89 -14.78
N LEU A 391 0.61 -13.57 -14.85
CA LEU A 391 1.47 -12.55 -14.25
C LEU A 391 2.88 -12.46 -14.86
N ARG A 392 3.09 -13.00 -16.06
CA ARG A 392 4.34 -12.84 -16.83
C ARG A 392 4.32 -11.49 -17.53
N VAL A 393 5.40 -10.73 -17.45
CA VAL A 393 5.53 -9.42 -18.10
C VAL A 393 5.48 -9.61 -19.62
N LYS A 394 4.56 -8.90 -20.29
CA LYS A 394 4.46 -8.95 -21.75
C LYS A 394 5.75 -8.42 -22.37
N GLY A 395 6.33 -9.20 -23.28
CA GLY A 395 7.55 -8.90 -24.02
C GLY A 395 8.79 -9.59 -23.46
N SER A 396 8.68 -10.21 -22.28
CA SER A 396 9.81 -10.86 -21.60
C SER A 396 10.02 -12.34 -21.96
N ASP A 397 9.28 -12.86 -22.95
CA ASP A 397 9.24 -14.28 -23.32
C ASP A 397 8.92 -15.26 -22.17
N GLY A 398 8.31 -14.73 -21.09
CA GLY A 398 7.93 -15.50 -19.91
C GLY A 398 9.04 -15.68 -18.88
N SER A 399 10.16 -14.97 -19.01
CA SER A 399 11.27 -14.99 -18.06
C SER A 399 11.10 -14.00 -16.90
N ILE A 400 10.22 -13.00 -17.03
CA ILE A 400 9.96 -11.99 -16.00
C ILE A 400 8.50 -12.06 -15.57
N PHE A 401 8.26 -12.05 -14.27
CA PHE A 401 6.95 -11.90 -13.62
C PHE A 401 6.88 -10.55 -12.90
N ALA A 402 5.67 -10.02 -12.74
CA ALA A 402 5.45 -8.81 -11.94
C ALA A 402 4.15 -8.89 -11.14
N CYS A 403 4.13 -8.27 -9.94
CA CYS A 403 2.98 -8.32 -9.04
C CYS A 403 2.84 -7.05 -8.18
N GLY A 404 1.69 -6.94 -7.51
CA GLY A 404 1.28 -5.78 -6.73
C GLY A 404 1.17 -4.52 -7.59
N ASP A 405 1.35 -3.35 -6.97
CA ASP A 405 1.21 -2.05 -7.64
C ASP A 405 2.16 -1.84 -8.83
N ALA A 406 3.19 -2.67 -8.99
CA ALA A 406 4.12 -2.61 -10.10
C ALA A 406 3.50 -3.13 -11.42
N ALA A 407 2.38 -3.86 -11.36
CA ALA A 407 1.82 -4.57 -12.51
C ALA A 407 0.29 -4.47 -12.62
N THR A 408 -0.22 -4.71 -13.81
CA THR A 408 -1.63 -5.04 -14.07
C THR A 408 -1.72 -6.14 -15.11
N ILE A 409 -2.78 -6.94 -15.06
CA ILE A 409 -3.10 -7.89 -16.11
C ILE A 409 -3.61 -7.11 -17.31
N HIS A 410 -3.09 -7.44 -18.49
CA HIS A 410 -3.57 -6.92 -19.76
C HIS A 410 -4.65 -7.85 -20.29
N TYR A 411 -5.89 -7.37 -20.28
CA TYR A 411 -6.98 -7.99 -21.03
C TYR A 411 -6.93 -7.47 -22.47
N PRO A 412 -6.86 -8.33 -23.49
CA PRO A 412 -7.03 -7.90 -24.87
C PRO A 412 -8.33 -7.14 -25.02
N SER A 413 -8.30 -6.12 -25.86
CA SER A 413 -9.50 -5.35 -26.14
C SER A 413 -10.43 -6.23 -26.97
N ALA A 414 -11.64 -6.54 -26.47
CA ALA A 414 -12.66 -7.18 -27.29
C ALA A 414 -12.99 -6.30 -28.51
N LEU A 415 -12.73 -4.99 -28.43
CA LEU A 415 -12.79 -4.08 -29.57
C LEU A 415 -11.89 -4.52 -30.74
N GLU A 416 -10.69 -5.05 -30.46
CA GLU A 416 -9.76 -5.54 -31.49
C GLU A 416 -10.35 -6.76 -32.23
N LEU A 417 -11.17 -7.55 -31.54
CA LEU A 417 -11.87 -8.72 -32.06
C LEU A 417 -13.25 -8.39 -32.65
N THR A 418 -13.68 -7.11 -32.62
CA THR A 418 -15.05 -6.71 -33.00
C THR A 418 -15.46 -7.21 -34.38
N ASN A 419 -14.59 -7.04 -35.39
CA ASN A 419 -14.94 -7.38 -36.75
C ASN A 419 -15.08 -8.89 -36.93
N GLU A 420 -14.13 -9.66 -36.40
CA GLU A 420 -14.16 -11.13 -36.47
C GLU A 420 -15.34 -11.71 -35.70
N LEU A 421 -15.58 -11.23 -34.47
CA LEU A 421 -16.70 -11.66 -33.65
C LEU A 421 -18.05 -11.29 -34.29
N PHE A 422 -18.17 -10.09 -34.86
CA PHE A 422 -19.40 -9.67 -35.54
C PHE A 422 -19.67 -10.51 -36.78
N ASP A 423 -18.65 -10.74 -37.61
CA ASP A 423 -18.78 -11.54 -38.84
C ASP A 423 -19.10 -13.01 -38.55
N GLN A 424 -18.58 -13.55 -37.44
CA GLN A 424 -18.96 -14.89 -36.96
C GLN A 424 -20.40 -14.95 -36.42
N ALA A 425 -20.92 -13.84 -35.90
CA ALA A 425 -22.26 -13.75 -35.32
C ALA A 425 -23.38 -13.54 -36.34
N ASP A 426 -23.08 -12.79 -37.40
CA ASP A 426 -23.99 -12.40 -38.48
C ASP A 426 -24.10 -13.54 -39.51
N GLU A 427 -24.52 -14.72 -39.06
CA GLU A 427 -24.66 -15.93 -39.90
C GLU A 427 -25.63 -15.73 -41.07
N ASP A 428 -26.68 -14.93 -40.88
CA ASP A 428 -27.69 -14.58 -41.88
C ASP A 428 -27.27 -13.41 -42.78
N LYS A 429 -26.12 -12.77 -42.49
CA LYS A 429 -25.54 -11.64 -43.25
C LYS A 429 -26.49 -10.46 -43.41
N ASP A 430 -27.34 -10.22 -42.41
CA ASP A 430 -28.28 -9.11 -42.41
C ASP A 430 -27.67 -7.82 -41.84
N GLY A 431 -26.40 -7.89 -41.42
CA GLY A 431 -25.64 -6.78 -40.88
C GLY A 431 -26.00 -6.47 -39.43
N ARG A 432 -26.67 -7.39 -38.71
CA ARG A 432 -27.11 -7.18 -37.33
C ARG A 432 -26.95 -8.43 -36.46
N VAL A 433 -26.55 -8.22 -35.21
CA VAL A 433 -26.22 -9.30 -34.26
C VAL A 433 -27.01 -9.13 -32.97
N SER A 434 -27.70 -10.18 -32.53
CA SER A 434 -28.43 -10.12 -31.25
C SER A 434 -27.50 -10.09 -30.04
N LEU A 435 -27.96 -9.48 -28.96
CA LEU A 435 -27.24 -9.47 -27.67
C LEU A 435 -26.96 -10.88 -27.13
N ARG A 436 -27.87 -11.83 -27.40
CA ARG A 436 -27.67 -13.23 -27.07
C ARG A 436 -26.54 -13.87 -27.87
N GLN A 437 -26.48 -13.63 -29.18
CA GLN A 437 -25.38 -14.12 -30.03
C GLN A 437 -24.03 -13.53 -29.61
N LEU A 438 -23.99 -12.23 -29.26
CA LEU A 438 -22.81 -11.60 -28.67
C LEU A 438 -22.34 -12.34 -27.41
N GLN A 439 -23.26 -12.66 -26.49
CA GLN A 439 -22.93 -13.39 -25.27
C GLN A 439 -22.42 -14.81 -25.57
N GLU A 440 -23.07 -15.54 -26.48
CA GLU A 440 -22.69 -16.90 -26.88
C GLU A 440 -21.32 -16.93 -27.58
N LEU A 441 -21.00 -15.92 -28.38
CA LEU A 441 -19.70 -15.78 -29.03
C LEU A 441 -18.59 -15.38 -28.08
N LEU A 442 -18.82 -14.44 -27.17
CA LEU A 442 -17.83 -14.16 -26.13
C LEU A 442 -17.62 -15.37 -25.22
N GLN A 443 -18.65 -16.20 -24.97
CA GLN A 443 -18.48 -17.49 -24.31
C GLN A 443 -17.64 -18.47 -25.13
N ALA A 444 -17.86 -18.55 -26.44
CA ALA A 444 -17.08 -19.42 -27.32
C ALA A 444 -15.63 -18.96 -27.46
N ALA A 445 -15.42 -17.65 -27.62
CA ALA A 445 -14.11 -17.01 -27.69
C ALA A 445 -13.35 -17.15 -26.37
N ALA A 446 -14.00 -16.96 -25.21
CA ALA A 446 -13.39 -17.18 -23.90
C ALA A 446 -12.96 -18.64 -23.66
N ARG A 447 -13.64 -19.62 -24.26
CA ARG A 447 -13.22 -21.03 -24.22
C ARG A 447 -11.96 -21.31 -25.04
N GLN A 448 -11.70 -20.50 -26.08
CA GLN A 448 -10.53 -20.63 -26.95
C GLN A 448 -9.36 -19.78 -26.47
N ASP A 449 -9.66 -18.60 -25.92
CA ASP A 449 -8.72 -17.64 -25.38
C ASP A 449 -9.17 -17.21 -23.97
N SER A 450 -8.48 -17.73 -22.95
CA SER A 450 -8.77 -17.43 -21.53
C SER A 450 -8.67 -15.95 -21.18
N SER A 451 -8.03 -15.14 -22.03
CA SER A 451 -7.90 -13.70 -21.80
C SER A 451 -9.23 -12.93 -21.92
N LEU A 452 -10.27 -13.55 -22.52
CA LEU A 452 -11.63 -13.01 -22.61
C LEU A 452 -12.57 -13.51 -21.49
N ASP A 453 -12.08 -14.34 -20.56
CA ASP A 453 -12.88 -14.83 -19.41
C ASP A 453 -13.47 -13.68 -18.60
N GLU A 454 -12.71 -12.59 -18.44
CA GLU A 454 -13.15 -11.41 -17.68
C GLU A 454 -14.23 -10.62 -18.42
N HIS A 455 -14.17 -10.50 -19.75
CA HIS A 455 -15.27 -9.93 -20.55
C HIS A 455 -16.56 -10.71 -20.32
N LEU A 456 -16.46 -12.04 -20.35
CA LEU A 456 -17.61 -12.91 -20.10
C LEU A 456 -18.13 -12.74 -18.66
N HIS A 457 -17.24 -12.70 -17.67
CA HIS A 457 -17.62 -12.51 -16.28
C HIS A 457 -18.31 -11.16 -16.07
N TYR A 458 -17.78 -10.08 -16.68
CA TYR A 458 -18.39 -8.75 -16.65
C TYR A 458 -19.83 -8.79 -17.18
N LEU A 459 -20.04 -9.42 -18.34
CA LEU A 459 -21.36 -9.57 -18.95
C LEU A 459 -22.33 -10.36 -18.07
N GLN A 460 -21.87 -11.47 -17.47
CA GLN A 460 -22.68 -12.30 -16.61
C GLN A 460 -23.04 -11.60 -15.29
N ALA A 461 -22.05 -10.96 -14.64
CA ALA A 461 -22.23 -10.22 -13.40
C ALA A 461 -23.20 -9.04 -13.56
N HIS A 462 -23.22 -8.42 -14.74
CA HIS A 462 -24.12 -7.32 -15.05
C HIS A 462 -25.41 -7.76 -15.75
N SER A 463 -25.65 -9.05 -16.00
CA SER A 463 -26.77 -9.57 -16.81
C SER A 463 -28.14 -8.94 -16.49
N ASN A 464 -28.45 -8.69 -15.21
CA ASN A 464 -29.70 -8.05 -14.76
C ASN A 464 -29.81 -6.55 -15.09
N ARG A 465 -28.69 -5.86 -15.29
CA ARG A 465 -28.60 -4.44 -15.68
C ARG A 465 -28.05 -4.23 -17.08
N PHE A 466 -27.53 -5.28 -17.72
CA PHE A 466 -26.80 -5.20 -18.97
C PHE A 466 -27.70 -4.71 -20.11
N ALA A 467 -28.94 -5.20 -20.16
CA ALA A 467 -29.98 -4.68 -21.06
C ALA A 467 -30.16 -3.14 -20.94
N ALA A 468 -30.16 -2.60 -19.71
CA ALA A 468 -30.26 -1.17 -19.48
C ALA A 468 -28.99 -0.41 -19.88
N VAL A 469 -27.82 -0.99 -19.61
CA VAL A 469 -26.52 -0.42 -20.03
C VAL A 469 -26.42 -0.36 -21.55
N VAL A 470 -26.72 -1.45 -22.26
CA VAL A 470 -26.72 -1.51 -23.72
C VAL A 470 -27.72 -0.51 -24.30
N SER A 471 -28.95 -0.46 -23.75
CA SER A 471 -29.95 0.53 -24.15
C SER A 471 -29.43 1.97 -23.99
N GLY A 472 -28.72 2.23 -22.89
CA GLY A 472 -27.94 3.45 -22.64
C GLY A 472 -27.01 3.83 -23.79
N ILE A 473 -26.15 2.87 -24.17
CA ILE A 473 -25.12 3.05 -25.19
C ILE A 473 -25.74 3.29 -26.57
N VAL A 474 -26.69 2.44 -26.96
CA VAL A 474 -27.39 2.52 -28.26
C VAL A 474 -28.15 3.84 -28.38
N PHE A 475 -28.83 4.27 -27.31
CA PHE A 475 -29.50 5.57 -27.29
C PHE A 475 -28.51 6.73 -27.47
N GLY A 476 -27.36 6.70 -26.78
CA GLY A 476 -26.33 7.73 -26.88
C GLY A 476 -25.64 7.83 -28.25
N LEU A 477 -25.66 6.75 -29.04
CA LEU A 477 -25.18 6.77 -30.44
C LEU A 477 -26.20 7.39 -31.41
N THR A 478 -27.49 7.20 -31.12
CA THR A 478 -28.59 7.60 -31.99
C THR A 478 -29.15 8.99 -31.68
N HIS A 479 -28.78 9.58 -30.53
CA HIS A 479 -29.31 10.85 -30.03
C HIS A 479 -28.19 11.81 -29.60
N PRO A 480 -28.39 13.14 -29.74
CA PRO A 480 -27.38 14.13 -29.38
C PRO A 480 -27.11 14.20 -27.86
N PRO A 481 -25.91 14.67 -27.45
CA PRO A 481 -25.54 14.80 -26.03
C PRO A 481 -26.53 15.66 -25.25
N GLY A 482 -26.98 15.19 -24.08
CA GLY A 482 -27.93 15.90 -23.21
C GLY A 482 -29.41 15.56 -23.45
N SER A 483 -29.70 14.67 -24.40
CA SER A 483 -31.03 14.06 -24.53
C SER A 483 -31.30 13.12 -23.35
N SER A 484 -32.44 13.29 -22.69
CA SER A 484 -32.91 12.35 -21.67
C SER A 484 -33.48 11.12 -22.35
N GLN A 485 -33.06 9.93 -21.91
CA GLN A 485 -33.72 8.70 -22.32
C GLN A 485 -35.21 8.81 -21.98
N PRO A 486 -36.13 8.62 -22.94
CA PRO A 486 -37.52 8.39 -22.59
C PRO A 486 -37.56 7.16 -21.67
N GLY A 487 -38.56 7.07 -20.78
CA GLY A 487 -38.84 5.84 -20.02
C GLY A 487 -39.32 4.69 -20.92
N GLY A 488 -38.60 4.41 -21.99
CA GLY A 488 -38.90 3.47 -23.05
C GLY A 488 -38.45 2.05 -22.72
N GLN A 489 -38.94 1.12 -23.55
CA GLN A 489 -38.70 -0.31 -23.44
C GLN A 489 -37.20 -0.61 -23.57
N LEU A 490 -36.60 -1.18 -22.52
CA LEU A 490 -35.21 -1.64 -22.53
C LEU A 490 -35.03 -2.68 -23.63
N LEU A 491 -33.90 -2.60 -24.35
CA LEU A 491 -33.47 -3.63 -25.29
C LEU A 491 -33.47 -4.99 -24.60
N GLN A 492 -34.12 -5.95 -25.24
CA GLN A 492 -34.18 -7.34 -24.82
C GLN A 492 -33.02 -8.12 -25.43
N TRP A 493 -32.69 -9.28 -24.85
CA TRP A 493 -31.60 -10.14 -25.33
C TRP A 493 -31.75 -10.60 -26.79
N GLN A 494 -32.97 -10.56 -27.32
CA GLN A 494 -33.32 -10.93 -28.69
C GLN A 494 -33.22 -9.76 -29.70
N ASP A 495 -33.02 -8.53 -29.22
CA ASP A 495 -32.90 -7.37 -30.09
C ASP A 495 -31.54 -7.38 -30.79
N LYS A 496 -31.54 -7.03 -32.08
CA LYS A 496 -30.35 -7.04 -32.94
C LYS A 496 -29.66 -5.68 -32.96
N LEU A 497 -28.34 -5.68 -32.80
CA LEU A 497 -27.45 -4.53 -32.85
C LEU A 497 -26.77 -4.43 -34.22
N THR A 498 -26.65 -3.21 -34.74
CA THR A 498 -25.77 -2.91 -35.88
C THR A 498 -24.30 -3.04 -35.48
N ARG A 499 -23.39 -3.06 -36.47
CA ARG A 499 -21.94 -3.15 -36.21
C ARG A 499 -21.39 -2.01 -35.35
N GLU A 500 -21.89 -0.79 -35.55
CA GLU A 500 -21.48 0.38 -34.77
C GLU A 500 -21.94 0.28 -33.30
N GLU A 501 -23.18 -0.15 -33.08
CA GLU A 501 -23.72 -0.40 -31.74
C GLU A 501 -23.00 -1.55 -31.04
N PHE A 502 -22.74 -2.65 -31.75
CA PHE A 502 -21.98 -3.78 -31.26
C PHE A 502 -20.57 -3.39 -30.84
N ARG A 503 -19.88 -2.58 -31.67
CA ARG A 503 -18.57 -2.01 -31.36
C ARG A 503 -18.61 -1.17 -30.09
N ALA A 504 -19.62 -0.32 -29.92
CA ALA A 504 -19.75 0.54 -28.74
C ALA A 504 -20.06 -0.26 -27.46
N VAL A 505 -20.79 -1.37 -27.57
CA VAL A 505 -21.01 -2.29 -26.45
C VAL A 505 -19.69 -2.96 -26.04
N LEU A 506 -18.89 -3.45 -26.98
CA LEU A 506 -17.58 -4.02 -26.68
C LEU A 506 -16.61 -2.99 -26.09
N ASP A 507 -16.57 -1.77 -26.62
CA ASP A 507 -15.80 -0.66 -26.05
C ASP A 507 -16.24 -0.35 -24.60
N HIS A 508 -17.54 -0.43 -24.31
CA HIS A 508 -18.03 -0.27 -22.94
C HIS A 508 -17.58 -1.41 -22.03
N VAL A 509 -17.64 -2.66 -22.50
CA VAL A 509 -17.15 -3.82 -21.73
C VAL A 509 -15.65 -3.67 -21.46
N ASP A 510 -14.85 -3.35 -22.48
CA ASP A 510 -13.40 -3.13 -22.36
C ASP A 510 -13.06 -2.02 -21.35
N ARG A 511 -13.78 -0.90 -21.39
CA ARG A 511 -13.65 0.18 -20.38
C ARG A 511 -14.11 -0.24 -18.99
N GLY A 512 -15.03 -1.20 -18.92
CA GLY A 512 -15.54 -1.80 -17.68
C GLY A 512 -14.55 -2.76 -17.01
N LEU A 513 -13.67 -3.39 -17.80
CA LEU A 513 -12.57 -4.23 -17.31
C LEU A 513 -11.46 -3.36 -16.72
N ARG A 514 -11.68 -2.92 -15.49
CA ARG A 514 -10.72 -2.11 -14.75
C ARG A 514 -9.55 -2.98 -14.28
N ALA A 515 -8.35 -2.41 -14.36
CA ALA A 515 -7.18 -2.93 -13.66
C ALA A 515 -7.53 -3.20 -12.19
N LEU A 516 -6.98 -4.29 -11.64
CA LEU A 516 -7.13 -4.61 -10.23
C LEU A 516 -6.63 -3.44 -9.37
N PRO A 517 -7.30 -3.15 -8.23
CA PRO A 517 -6.91 -2.02 -7.40
C PRO A 517 -5.54 -2.26 -6.76
N ALA A 518 -4.72 -1.21 -6.68
CA ALA A 518 -3.41 -1.21 -6.04
C ALA A 518 -3.55 -1.39 -4.52
N THR A 519 -3.66 -2.64 -4.08
CA THR A 519 -3.93 -3.01 -2.69
C THR A 519 -3.02 -4.14 -2.22
N ALA A 520 -2.76 -4.14 -0.92
CA ALA A 520 -2.08 -5.24 -0.23
C ALA A 520 -2.73 -6.60 -0.50
N GLN A 521 -4.07 -6.64 -0.60
CA GLN A 521 -4.82 -7.86 -0.81
C GLN A 521 -4.59 -8.47 -2.21
N VAL A 522 -4.57 -7.63 -3.25
CA VAL A 522 -4.24 -8.04 -4.62
C VAL A 522 -2.78 -8.50 -4.68
N ALA A 523 -1.86 -7.69 -4.16
CA ALA A 523 -0.42 -8.01 -4.15
C ALA A 523 -0.13 -9.34 -3.44
N LYS A 524 -0.75 -9.59 -2.29
CA LYS A 524 -0.62 -10.85 -1.55
C LYS A 524 -1.07 -12.05 -2.38
N GLN A 525 -2.26 -12.01 -2.96
CA GLN A 525 -2.80 -13.11 -3.77
C GLN A 525 -1.95 -13.36 -5.02
N GLN A 526 -1.48 -12.31 -5.68
CA GLN A 526 -0.58 -12.43 -6.82
C GLN A 526 0.76 -13.07 -6.43
N GLY A 527 1.34 -12.68 -5.29
CA GLY A 527 2.57 -13.29 -4.77
C GLY A 527 2.39 -14.77 -4.43
N GLU A 528 1.29 -15.13 -3.77
CA GLU A 528 0.92 -16.53 -3.47
C GLU A 528 0.71 -17.35 -4.75
N TYR A 529 0.11 -16.77 -5.78
CA TYR A 529 -0.09 -17.41 -7.08
C TYR A 529 1.25 -17.67 -7.81
N ILE A 530 2.17 -16.70 -7.84
CA ILE A 530 3.49 -16.90 -8.44
C ILE A 530 4.29 -17.97 -7.67
N ALA A 531 4.19 -17.99 -6.34
CA ALA A 531 4.82 -19.05 -5.55
C ALA A 531 4.30 -20.43 -5.93
N ASP A 532 2.99 -20.58 -6.12
CA ASP A 532 2.40 -21.84 -6.57
C ASP A 532 2.86 -22.23 -7.98
N LEU A 533 2.96 -21.27 -8.91
CA LEU A 533 3.55 -21.52 -10.24
C LEU A 533 4.99 -22.01 -10.15
N LEU A 534 5.81 -21.41 -9.29
CA LEU A 534 7.20 -21.84 -9.07
C LEU A 534 7.24 -23.25 -8.46
N VAL A 535 6.37 -23.56 -7.49
CA VAL A 535 6.34 -24.87 -6.83
C VAL A 535 5.90 -25.97 -7.81
N SER A 536 4.82 -25.75 -8.55
CA SER A 536 4.17 -26.76 -9.39
C SER A 536 4.70 -26.82 -10.83
N GLY A 537 5.21 -25.71 -11.37
CA GLY A 537 5.74 -25.63 -12.74
C GLY A 537 7.10 -26.28 -12.89
N ARG A 538 7.74 -26.19 -14.06
CA ARG A 538 9.15 -26.61 -14.23
C ARG A 538 9.89 -25.59 -15.06
N TYR A 539 11.14 -25.29 -14.69
CA TYR A 539 11.95 -24.43 -15.54
C TYR A 539 12.44 -25.23 -16.75
N SER A 540 12.28 -24.65 -17.94
CA SER A 540 12.75 -25.22 -19.19
C SER A 540 14.06 -24.54 -19.58
N THR A 541 15.18 -25.27 -19.54
CA THR A 541 16.48 -24.74 -19.96
C THR A 541 16.50 -24.41 -21.46
N LEU A 542 15.73 -25.15 -22.27
CA LEU A 542 15.62 -24.92 -23.71
C LEU A 542 14.86 -23.64 -24.04
N GLN A 543 13.72 -23.41 -23.39
CA GLN A 543 12.89 -22.22 -23.61
C GLN A 543 13.29 -21.04 -22.71
N GLN A 544 14.21 -21.27 -21.77
CA GLN A 544 14.65 -20.32 -20.75
C GLN A 544 13.50 -19.61 -20.02
N ARG A 545 12.43 -20.36 -19.70
CA ARG A 545 11.24 -19.84 -19.03
C ARG A 545 10.58 -20.91 -18.17
N LEU A 546 9.62 -20.49 -17.36
CA LEU A 546 8.78 -21.41 -16.58
C LEU A 546 7.73 -22.07 -17.49
N GLU A 547 7.78 -23.39 -17.61
CA GLU A 547 6.68 -24.18 -18.15
C GLU A 547 5.57 -24.22 -17.09
N LEU A 548 4.42 -23.66 -17.47
CA LEU A 548 3.25 -23.58 -16.60
C LEU A 548 2.66 -24.99 -16.38
N PRO A 549 2.15 -25.32 -15.18
CA PRO A 549 1.48 -26.58 -14.92
C PRO A 549 0.20 -26.71 -15.76
N THR A 550 -0.04 -27.88 -16.36
CA THR A 550 -1.21 -28.12 -17.23
C THR A 550 -2.56 -27.90 -16.53
N ASN A 551 -2.61 -28.04 -15.20
CA ASN A 551 -3.80 -27.88 -14.38
C ASN A 551 -3.92 -26.50 -13.72
N LYS A 552 -2.98 -25.57 -13.95
CA LYS A 552 -3.02 -24.24 -13.36
C LYS A 552 -3.64 -23.26 -14.36
N GLY A 553 -4.84 -22.80 -14.03
CA GLY A 553 -5.52 -21.74 -14.77
C GLY A 553 -5.02 -20.35 -14.39
N PRO A 554 -5.53 -19.30 -15.05
CA PRO A 554 -5.10 -17.92 -14.87
C PRO A 554 -5.32 -17.39 -13.45
N PHE A 555 -4.62 -16.30 -13.12
CA PHE A 555 -4.80 -15.59 -11.86
C PHE A 555 -6.22 -15.04 -11.77
N LYS A 556 -6.95 -15.40 -10.71
CA LYS A 556 -8.28 -14.87 -10.39
C LYS A 556 -8.24 -14.19 -9.04
N TYR A 557 -8.54 -12.90 -9.02
CA TYR A 557 -8.59 -12.13 -7.78
C TYR A 557 -9.86 -12.44 -6.99
N PHE A 558 -9.70 -12.79 -5.71
CA PHE A 558 -10.81 -12.96 -4.79
C PHE A 558 -10.90 -11.77 -3.82
N HIS A 559 -11.90 -10.91 -4.03
CA HIS A 559 -12.14 -9.76 -3.15
C HIS A 559 -12.69 -10.21 -1.79
N LYS A 560 -11.94 -9.98 -0.71
CA LYS A 560 -12.33 -10.37 0.67
C LYS A 560 -13.09 -9.26 1.42
N GLY A 561 -13.35 -8.15 0.76
CA GLY A 561 -13.83 -6.92 1.39
C GLY A 561 -12.71 -5.94 1.71
N SER A 562 -13.12 -4.79 2.24
CA SER A 562 -12.27 -3.66 2.60
C SER A 562 -12.65 -3.16 3.99
N LEU A 563 -11.66 -2.78 4.80
CA LEU A 563 -11.89 -2.22 6.13
C LEU A 563 -11.07 -0.95 6.31
N LEU A 564 -11.56 -0.02 7.12
CA LEU A 564 -10.80 1.15 7.54
C LEU A 564 -11.13 1.56 8.98
N TYR A 565 -10.14 2.04 9.71
CA TYR A 565 -10.33 2.71 10.98
C TYR A 565 -10.88 4.13 10.79
N VAL A 566 -11.77 4.58 11.68
CA VAL A 566 -12.43 5.90 11.55
C VAL A 566 -12.41 6.74 12.83
N GLY A 567 -11.69 6.28 13.86
CA GLY A 567 -11.52 7.00 15.13
C GLY A 567 -12.44 6.50 16.24
N GLY A 568 -12.01 6.68 17.49
CA GLY A 568 -12.74 6.31 18.71
C GLY A 568 -13.23 4.85 18.74
N ASP A 569 -12.34 3.89 18.44
CA ASP A 569 -12.60 2.44 18.37
C ASP A 569 -13.67 2.02 17.33
N LYS A 570 -13.98 2.87 16.35
CA LYS A 570 -14.95 2.58 15.28
C LYS A 570 -14.22 2.31 13.96
N ALA A 571 -14.90 1.60 13.07
CA ALA A 571 -14.42 1.36 11.72
C ALA A 571 -15.58 1.37 10.71
N GLY A 572 -15.21 1.35 9.43
CA GLY A 572 -16.07 0.95 8.33
C GLY A 572 -15.56 -0.37 7.73
N ALA A 573 -16.47 -1.27 7.38
CA ALA A 573 -16.15 -2.51 6.68
C ALA A 573 -17.14 -2.72 5.53
N ASP A 574 -16.63 -2.95 4.32
CA ASP A 574 -17.41 -3.28 3.14
C ASP A 574 -17.13 -4.74 2.77
N LEU A 575 -18.11 -5.62 3.00
CA LEU A 575 -17.95 -7.07 2.89
C LEU A 575 -18.81 -7.62 1.74
N PRO A 576 -18.26 -8.45 0.82
CA PRO A 576 -18.96 -8.88 -0.39
C PRO A 576 -20.34 -9.53 -0.19
N LEU A 577 -20.51 -10.29 0.91
CA LEU A 577 -21.76 -11.02 1.20
C LEU A 577 -22.65 -10.36 2.25
N VAL A 578 -22.11 -9.41 3.02
CA VAL A 578 -22.82 -8.78 4.15
C VAL A 578 -23.18 -7.33 3.84
N GLY A 579 -22.44 -6.69 2.93
CA GLY A 579 -22.55 -5.26 2.64
C GLY A 579 -21.83 -4.39 3.67
N PRO A 580 -22.16 -3.09 3.74
CA PRO A 580 -21.48 -2.14 4.60
C PRO A 580 -21.86 -2.30 6.08
N LEU A 581 -20.84 -2.39 6.93
CA LEU A 581 -20.92 -2.35 8.39
C LEU A 581 -20.15 -1.13 8.90
N VAL A 582 -20.67 -0.44 9.91
CA VAL A 582 -20.04 0.77 10.47
C VAL A 582 -20.18 0.82 12.00
N GLY A 583 -19.27 1.54 12.66
CA GLY A 583 -19.32 1.77 14.09
C GLY A 583 -18.46 0.80 14.90
N TYR A 584 -18.84 0.56 16.16
CA TYR A 584 -18.03 -0.22 17.11
C TYR A 584 -17.93 -1.71 16.74
N GLU A 585 -18.99 -2.31 16.20
CA GLU A 585 -18.96 -3.71 15.76
C GLU A 585 -17.99 -3.90 14.59
N ALA A 586 -18.02 -2.98 13.63
CA ALA A 586 -17.01 -2.93 12.58
C ALA A 586 -15.61 -2.67 13.15
N GLY A 587 -15.48 -1.86 14.20
CA GLY A 587 -14.22 -1.62 14.92
C GLY A 587 -13.63 -2.90 15.52
N LEU A 588 -14.45 -3.72 16.19
CA LEU A 588 -14.02 -5.03 16.71
C LEU A 588 -13.57 -5.97 15.59
N LEU A 589 -14.30 -5.98 14.48
CA LEU A 589 -13.92 -6.74 13.28
C LEU A 589 -12.57 -6.26 12.71
N TRP A 590 -12.39 -4.94 12.61
CA TRP A 590 -11.16 -4.31 12.13
C TRP A 590 -9.97 -4.69 13.01
N HIS A 591 -10.05 -4.47 14.33
CA HIS A 591 -8.97 -4.85 15.26
C HIS A 591 -8.63 -6.34 15.17
N SER A 592 -9.65 -7.19 15.10
CA SER A 592 -9.46 -8.64 14.97
C SER A 592 -8.73 -8.98 13.66
N TYR A 593 -9.22 -8.45 12.53
CA TYR A 593 -8.62 -8.71 11.22
C TYR A 593 -7.17 -8.23 11.16
N GLU A 594 -6.91 -6.99 11.58
CA GLU A 594 -5.57 -6.41 11.54
C GLU A 594 -4.58 -7.12 12.47
N THR A 595 -5.06 -7.69 13.59
CA THR A 595 -4.25 -8.56 14.45
C THR A 595 -3.91 -9.87 13.74
N PHE A 596 -4.88 -10.58 13.14
CA PHE A 596 -4.64 -11.91 12.57
C PHE A 596 -4.03 -11.87 11.16
N ALA A 597 -4.17 -10.78 10.42
CA ALA A 597 -3.64 -10.63 9.06
C ALA A 597 -2.12 -10.42 9.02
N GLN A 598 -1.47 -10.18 10.16
CA GLN A 598 -0.02 -10.00 10.27
C GLN A 598 0.78 -11.17 9.65
N ILE A 599 1.98 -10.87 9.16
CA ILE A 599 2.79 -11.84 8.41
C ILE A 599 3.40 -12.94 9.30
N SER A 600 3.55 -12.73 10.61
CA SER A 600 4.16 -13.68 11.54
C SER A 600 3.37 -13.77 12.86
N LEU A 601 3.44 -14.91 13.55
CA LEU A 601 2.82 -15.09 14.87
C LEU A 601 3.38 -14.10 15.91
N ARG A 602 4.68 -13.74 15.78
CA ARG A 602 5.30 -12.69 16.58
C ARG A 602 4.55 -11.37 16.40
N ASN A 603 4.33 -10.95 15.17
CA ASN A 603 3.65 -9.69 14.87
C ASN A 603 2.18 -9.72 15.33
N GLN A 604 1.47 -10.84 15.15
CA GLN A 604 0.12 -11.02 15.69
C GLN A 604 0.08 -10.78 17.21
N ALA A 605 0.99 -11.43 17.96
CA ALA A 605 1.08 -11.28 19.42
C ALA A 605 1.46 -9.84 19.81
N MET A 606 2.43 -9.23 19.13
CA MET A 606 2.87 -7.85 19.43
C MET A 606 1.77 -6.83 19.16
N VAL A 607 1.02 -6.97 18.05
CA VAL A 607 -0.12 -6.09 17.75
C VAL A 607 -1.22 -6.25 18.81
N ALA A 608 -1.57 -7.47 19.21
CA ALA A 608 -2.55 -7.70 20.27
C ALA A 608 -2.10 -7.09 21.62
N LEU A 609 -0.82 -7.22 21.97
CA LEU A 609 -0.25 -6.61 23.17
C LEU A 609 -0.26 -5.09 23.10
N ASN A 610 -0.03 -4.50 21.92
CA ASN A 610 -0.13 -3.06 21.74
C ASN A 610 -1.55 -2.55 21.89
N TRP A 611 -2.56 -3.23 21.35
CA TRP A 611 -3.97 -2.89 21.60
C TRP A 611 -4.27 -2.86 23.10
N LEU A 612 -3.85 -3.89 23.82
CA LEU A 612 -4.03 -3.95 25.27
C LEU A 612 -3.28 -2.82 25.99
N ARG A 613 -2.00 -2.61 25.66
CA ARG A 613 -1.16 -1.55 26.24
C ARG A 613 -1.79 -0.18 26.01
N THR A 614 -2.17 0.13 24.77
CA THR A 614 -2.79 1.41 24.41
C THR A 614 -4.10 1.62 25.15
N LYS A 615 -4.93 0.57 25.28
CA LYS A 615 -6.20 0.67 26.01
C LYS A 615 -6.03 0.88 27.51
N LEU A 616 -4.99 0.28 28.11
CA LEU A 616 -4.73 0.36 29.55
C LEU A 616 -3.93 1.61 29.97
N PHE A 617 -3.00 2.07 29.13
CA PHE A 617 -2.00 3.06 29.50
C PHE A 617 -1.93 4.26 28.55
N GLY A 618 -2.75 4.31 27.50
CA GLY A 618 -2.68 5.34 26.47
C GLY A 618 -1.58 5.06 25.42
N ARG A 619 -1.46 5.98 24.45
CA ARG A 619 -0.49 5.85 23.36
C ARG A 619 0.94 6.11 23.85
N ASN A 620 1.93 5.62 23.11
CA ASN A 620 3.32 5.96 23.40
C ASN A 620 3.62 7.37 22.87
N ILE A 621 3.53 8.34 23.77
CA ILE A 621 3.76 9.75 23.50
C ILE A 621 5.14 10.22 23.97
N SER A 622 6.09 9.32 24.29
CA SER A 622 7.43 9.75 24.74
C SER A 622 8.25 10.50 23.67
N HIS A 623 7.82 10.41 22.42
CA HIS A 623 8.35 11.13 21.27
C HIS A 623 7.25 11.96 20.57
N ILE A 624 6.19 12.32 21.32
CA ILE A 624 5.13 13.26 20.95
C ILE A 624 5.18 14.45 21.91
#